data_AF-A0A7D9K4C4-F1
#
_entry.id   AF-A0A7D9K4C4-F1
#
_cell.length_a   1.000
_cell.length_b   1.000
_cell.length_c   1.000
_cell.angle_alpha   90.00
_cell.angle_beta   90.00
_cell.angle_gamma   90.00
#
_symmetry.space_group_name_H-M   'P 1'
#
loop_
_entity.id
_entity.type
_entity.pdbx_description
1 polymer ?
#
loop_
_entity_poly.entity_id
_entity_poly.type
_entity_poly.pdbx_seq_one_letter_code
_entity_poly.pdbx_strand_id
1 'polypeptide(L)'
;MPSETENSKAKRLKELLNIYQLSQLIKKPTRTTESTKTLLDLIICKTDDPKTATTDVVELGISDHNLVYTCRKVGICKQKPKIIETRQYHKLNNAKFQNDLKQALLHINEHSDPNTALQEWNRIFLLIADINAPIRLRKVRSDRQPWMTDEIKKLSFHRDYLKKKAVMLNSSAFHSSYKKCKNKVTKLISNAKVTTLEPISKTAKIAKKTGFT
;
A
#
# COMPACT_ATOMS: atom_id res chain seq x y z
N MET A 1 -12.95 -56.26 3.40
CA MET A 1 -12.35 -54.97 3.03
C MET A 1 -13.11 -54.47 1.80
N PRO A 2 -13.98 -53.46 1.91
CA PRO A 2 -14.66 -52.95 0.72
C PRO A 2 -13.61 -52.30 -0.18
N SER A 3 -13.48 -52.79 -1.41
CA SER A 3 -12.68 -52.16 -2.44
C SER A 3 -13.34 -50.82 -2.79
N GLU A 4 -12.81 -49.72 -2.27
CA GLU A 4 -13.20 -48.38 -2.70
C GLU A 4 -12.86 -48.24 -4.19
N THR A 5 -13.90 -48.27 -5.03
CA THR A 5 -13.79 -47.95 -6.44
C THR A 5 -13.35 -46.49 -6.56
N GLU A 6 -12.09 -46.30 -6.91
CA GLU A 6 -11.49 -44.98 -7.05
C GLU A 6 -12.30 -44.13 -8.05
N ASN A 7 -12.77 -42.98 -7.61
CA ASN A 7 -13.64 -42.10 -8.40
C ASN A 7 -13.02 -41.77 -9.76
N SER A 8 -13.70 -42.12 -10.86
CA SER A 8 -13.24 -41.89 -12.24
C SER A 8 -12.77 -40.46 -12.50
N LYS A 9 -13.42 -39.46 -11.89
CA LYS A 9 -13.01 -38.05 -12.00
C LYS A 9 -11.68 -37.77 -11.28
N ALA A 10 -11.47 -38.38 -10.12
CA ALA A 10 -10.23 -38.25 -9.36
C ALA A 10 -9.05 -38.89 -10.10
N LYS A 11 -9.28 -40.06 -10.74
CA LYS A 11 -8.27 -40.71 -11.58
C LYS A 11 -7.86 -39.84 -12.76
N ARG A 12 -8.84 -39.32 -13.51
CA ARG A 12 -8.59 -38.40 -14.63
C ARG A 12 -7.85 -37.13 -14.20
N LEU A 13 -8.19 -36.59 -13.02
CA LEU A 13 -7.47 -35.43 -12.48
C LEU A 13 -6.01 -35.78 -12.15
N LYS A 14 -5.74 -36.91 -11.49
CA LYS A 14 -4.37 -37.36 -11.18
C LYS A 14 -3.53 -37.55 -12.46
N GLU A 15 -4.11 -38.15 -13.50
CA GLU A 15 -3.46 -38.31 -14.81
C GLU A 15 -3.08 -36.95 -15.41
N LEU A 16 -4.01 -35.99 -15.38
CA LEU A 16 -3.76 -34.63 -15.87
C LEU A 16 -2.63 -33.94 -15.08
N LEU A 17 -2.66 -34.03 -13.74
CA LEU A 17 -1.60 -33.46 -12.91
C LEU A 17 -0.23 -34.07 -13.22
N ASN A 18 -0.17 -35.39 -13.44
CA ASN A 18 1.06 -36.07 -13.80
C ASN A 18 1.60 -35.59 -15.16
N ILE A 19 0.74 -35.47 -16.18
CA ILE A 19 1.12 -34.98 -17.52
C ILE A 19 1.76 -33.59 -17.45
N TYR A 20 1.21 -32.70 -16.61
CA TYR A 20 1.68 -31.32 -16.49
C TYR A 20 2.72 -31.10 -15.38
N GLN A 21 3.22 -32.18 -14.75
CA GLN A 21 4.18 -32.10 -13.64
C GLN A 21 3.67 -31.18 -12.52
N LEU A 22 2.40 -31.34 -12.19
CA LEU A 22 1.71 -30.66 -11.12
C LEU A 22 1.50 -31.63 -9.95
N SER A 23 1.52 -31.09 -8.74
CA SER A 23 1.26 -31.82 -7.52
C SER A 23 0.17 -31.13 -6.71
N GLN A 24 -0.70 -31.94 -6.11
CA GLN A 24 -1.68 -31.50 -5.14
C GLN A 24 -1.00 -31.37 -3.78
N LEU A 25 -1.01 -30.17 -3.20
CA LEU A 25 -0.34 -29.88 -1.94
C LEU A 25 -1.17 -30.29 -0.72
N ILE A 26 -2.49 -30.15 -0.80
CA ILE A 26 -3.41 -30.42 0.32
C ILE A 26 -3.82 -31.89 0.29
N LYS A 27 -3.57 -32.60 1.38
CA LYS A 27 -3.95 -34.02 1.55
C LYS A 27 -4.96 -34.26 2.69
N LYS A 28 -5.31 -33.21 3.44
CA LYS A 28 -6.24 -33.26 4.57
C LYS A 28 -7.67 -32.91 4.13
N PRO A 29 -8.72 -33.42 4.77
CA PRO A 29 -10.11 -33.03 4.47
C PRO A 29 -10.30 -31.51 4.58
N THR A 30 -10.93 -30.91 3.58
CA THR A 30 -11.21 -29.47 3.52
C THR A 30 -12.67 -29.16 3.79
N ARG A 31 -13.53 -30.17 3.76
CA ARG A 31 -14.91 -30.09 4.20
C ARG A 31 -15.15 -31.18 5.24
N THR A 32 -15.61 -30.79 6.42
CA THR A 32 -15.95 -31.69 7.51
C THR A 32 -17.38 -31.41 7.94
N THR A 33 -18.24 -32.40 7.78
CA THR A 33 -19.59 -32.42 8.34
C THR A 33 -19.63 -33.39 9.52
N GLU A 34 -20.75 -33.45 10.24
CA GLU A 34 -20.94 -34.39 11.36
C GLU A 34 -20.71 -35.86 10.96
N SER A 35 -21.02 -36.19 9.70
CA SER A 35 -21.01 -37.56 9.18
C SER A 35 -19.88 -37.85 8.19
N THR A 36 -19.24 -36.82 7.60
CA THR A 36 -18.27 -37.02 6.51
C THR A 36 -17.07 -36.07 6.59
N LYS A 37 -15.92 -36.56 6.14
CA LYS A 37 -14.70 -35.79 5.92
C LYS A 37 -14.28 -35.92 4.47
N THR A 38 -14.38 -34.86 3.69
CA THR A 38 -14.08 -34.86 2.25
C THR A 38 -13.03 -33.82 1.88
N LEU A 39 -12.23 -34.16 0.87
CA LEU A 39 -11.21 -33.29 0.29
C LEU A 39 -11.75 -32.74 -1.03
N LEU A 40 -12.24 -31.50 -1.01
CA LEU A 40 -12.88 -30.87 -2.16
C LEU A 40 -12.09 -29.67 -2.68
N ASP A 41 -11.42 -28.95 -1.78
CA ASP A 41 -10.72 -27.71 -2.08
C ASP A 41 -9.22 -28.02 -2.26
N LEU A 42 -8.73 -27.93 -3.48
CA LEU A 42 -7.37 -28.33 -3.82
C LEU A 42 -6.47 -27.11 -4.04
N ILE A 43 -5.23 -27.21 -3.55
CA ILE A 43 -4.14 -26.34 -3.98
C ILE A 43 -3.20 -27.16 -4.86
N ILE A 44 -3.00 -26.72 -6.09
CA ILE A 44 -2.20 -27.39 -7.11
C ILE A 44 -1.04 -26.47 -7.49
N CYS A 45 0.18 -26.99 -7.48
CA CYS A 45 1.37 -26.26 -7.91
C CYS A 45 2.27 -27.14 -8.76
N LYS A 46 3.31 -26.56 -9.35
CA LYS A 46 4.39 -27.33 -9.97
C LYS A 46 4.99 -28.28 -8.93
N THR A 47 5.22 -29.53 -9.32
CA THR A 47 5.96 -30.49 -8.49
C THR A 47 7.30 -29.89 -8.08
N ASP A 48 7.61 -29.99 -6.79
CA ASP A 48 8.82 -29.45 -6.16
C ASP A 48 9.04 -27.94 -6.35
N ASP A 49 7.96 -27.10 -6.38
CA ASP A 49 8.10 -25.64 -6.42
C ASP A 49 8.88 -25.14 -5.18
N PRO A 50 10.13 -24.65 -5.32
CA PRO A 50 10.95 -24.21 -4.19
C PRO A 50 10.40 -22.94 -3.53
N LYS A 51 9.44 -22.27 -4.19
CA LYS A 51 8.75 -21.12 -3.63
C LYS A 51 7.64 -21.54 -2.67
N THR A 52 7.14 -22.77 -2.71
CA THR A 52 6.15 -23.25 -1.74
C THR A 52 6.86 -23.51 -0.41
N ALA A 53 6.39 -22.87 0.66
CA ALA A 53 6.98 -22.99 2.00
C ALA A 53 6.17 -23.96 2.88
N THR A 54 4.90 -23.65 3.10
CA THR A 54 4.02 -24.42 3.99
C THR A 54 2.60 -24.44 3.44
N THR A 55 1.91 -25.56 3.57
CA THR A 55 0.53 -25.73 3.07
C THR A 55 -0.26 -26.51 4.09
N ASP A 56 -1.42 -25.99 4.52
CA ASP A 56 -2.24 -26.67 5.50
C ASP A 56 -3.73 -26.26 5.43
N VAL A 57 -4.52 -26.92 6.27
CA VAL A 57 -5.95 -26.72 6.47
C VAL A 57 -6.20 -26.29 7.91
N VAL A 58 -6.96 -25.21 8.11
CA VAL A 58 -7.33 -24.68 9.43
C VAL A 58 -8.84 -24.75 9.59
N GLU A 59 -9.28 -25.38 10.68
CA GLU A 59 -10.69 -25.39 11.07
C GLU A 59 -11.06 -24.04 11.69
N LEU A 60 -12.00 -23.33 11.06
CA LEU A 60 -12.42 -21.99 11.50
C LEU A 60 -13.67 -22.01 12.40
N GLY A 61 -14.42 -23.12 12.42
CA GLY A 61 -15.65 -23.26 13.21
C GLY A 61 -16.83 -22.38 12.76
N ILE A 62 -16.75 -21.78 11.56
CA ILE A 62 -17.79 -20.89 11.01
C ILE A 62 -18.62 -21.53 9.88
N SER A 63 -18.18 -22.67 9.36
CA SER A 63 -18.78 -23.40 8.23
C SER A 63 -18.28 -24.85 8.25
N ASP A 64 -18.94 -25.73 7.50
CA ASP A 64 -18.48 -27.08 7.19
C ASP A 64 -17.23 -27.11 6.28
N HIS A 65 -16.86 -25.97 5.67
CA HIS A 65 -15.59 -25.80 4.96
C HIS A 65 -14.50 -25.23 5.87
N ASN A 66 -13.34 -25.88 5.83
CA ASN A 66 -12.11 -25.46 6.48
C ASN A 66 -11.31 -24.51 5.58
N LEU A 67 -10.57 -23.60 6.19
CA LEU A 67 -9.68 -22.69 5.46
C LEU A 67 -8.48 -23.46 4.92
N VAL A 68 -8.31 -23.42 3.61
CA VAL A 68 -7.17 -24.03 2.93
C VAL A 68 -6.17 -22.95 2.55
N TYR A 69 -4.90 -23.12 2.90
CA TYR A 69 -3.88 -22.12 2.61
C TYR A 69 -2.56 -22.72 2.16
N THR A 70 -1.82 -21.93 1.37
CA THR A 70 -0.41 -22.17 1.08
C THR A 70 0.38 -20.88 1.24
N CYS A 71 1.56 -20.97 1.85
CA CYS A 71 2.51 -19.89 1.97
C CYS A 71 3.55 -20.03 0.87
N ARG A 72 3.65 -19.00 0.03
CA ARG A 72 4.61 -18.96 -1.07
C ARG A 72 5.65 -17.86 -0.85
N LYS A 73 6.93 -18.21 -0.94
CA LYS A 73 8.07 -17.29 -0.97
C LYS A 73 7.99 -16.45 -2.23
N VAL A 74 7.72 -15.17 -2.07
CA VAL A 74 7.79 -14.20 -3.16
C VAL A 74 9.08 -13.41 -3.00
N GLY A 75 10.00 -13.55 -3.96
CA GLY A 75 11.21 -12.74 -4.05
C GLY A 75 10.88 -11.32 -4.52
N ILE A 76 10.09 -10.58 -3.74
CA ILE A 76 9.82 -9.17 -4.04
C ILE A 76 11.09 -8.40 -3.69
N CYS A 77 11.81 -7.94 -4.72
CA CYS A 77 12.85 -6.94 -4.52
C CYS A 77 12.18 -5.69 -3.93
N LYS A 78 12.36 -5.45 -2.64
CA LYS A 78 11.85 -4.24 -2.00
C LYS A 78 12.57 -3.06 -2.64
N GLN A 79 11.83 -2.14 -3.25
CA GLN A 79 12.41 -0.89 -3.71
C GLN A 79 13.13 -0.21 -2.55
N LYS A 80 14.34 0.30 -2.80
CA LYS A 80 15.08 1.07 -1.79
C LYS A 80 14.20 2.23 -1.31
N PRO A 81 14.13 2.49 0.00
CA PRO A 81 13.30 3.59 0.51
C PRO A 81 13.80 4.91 -0.08
N LYS A 82 12.87 5.74 -0.55
CA LYS A 82 13.22 7.11 -0.94
C LYS A 82 13.52 7.91 0.32
N ILE A 83 14.73 8.44 0.43
CA ILE A 83 15.14 9.32 1.52
C ILE A 83 15.08 10.75 0.99
N ILE A 84 14.44 11.65 1.72
CA ILE A 84 14.43 13.08 1.43
C ILE A 84 14.96 13.86 2.63
N GLU A 85 15.54 15.02 2.36
CA GLU A 85 15.95 15.98 3.37
C GLU A 85 14.79 16.94 3.66
N THR A 86 14.52 17.16 4.94
CA THR A 86 13.49 18.11 5.39
C THR A 86 13.96 18.80 6.65
N ARG A 87 13.50 20.01 6.93
CA ARG A 87 13.78 20.70 8.21
C ARG A 87 12.82 20.27 9.32
N GLN A 88 13.30 20.27 10.56
CA GLN A 88 12.52 19.92 11.74
C GLN A 88 11.71 21.10 12.31
N TYR A 89 10.51 21.34 11.77
CA TYR A 89 9.68 22.47 12.21
C TYR A 89 8.84 22.22 13.47
N HIS A 90 8.69 20.98 13.93
CA HIS A 90 7.77 20.67 15.03
C HIS A 90 8.16 21.34 16.37
N LYS A 91 9.45 21.57 16.58
CA LYS A 91 9.99 22.24 17.77
C LYS A 91 10.45 23.68 17.49
N LEU A 92 10.10 24.23 16.34
CA LEU A 92 10.50 25.60 15.98
C LEU A 92 9.80 26.59 16.92
N ASN A 93 10.59 27.34 17.69
CA ASN A 93 10.10 28.50 18.41
C ASN A 93 10.11 29.70 17.44
N ASN A 94 8.94 30.06 16.93
CA ASN A 94 8.81 31.15 15.95
C ASN A 94 9.33 32.49 16.48
N ALA A 95 9.06 32.83 17.75
CA ALA A 95 9.49 34.10 18.33
C ALA A 95 11.02 34.17 18.44
N LYS A 96 11.65 33.08 18.89
CA LYS A 96 13.12 32.98 18.93
C LYS A 96 13.72 33.08 17.54
N PHE A 97 13.20 32.32 16.57
CA PHE A 97 13.70 32.32 15.20
C PHE A 97 13.61 33.70 14.54
N GLN A 98 12.49 34.40 14.73
CA GLN A 98 12.31 35.77 14.25
C GLN A 98 13.29 36.74 14.90
N ASN A 99 13.52 36.62 16.21
CA ASN A 99 14.48 37.45 16.91
C ASN A 99 15.93 37.19 16.44
N ASP A 100 16.33 35.92 16.34
CA ASP A 100 17.65 35.52 15.84
C ASP A 100 17.90 36.10 14.43
N LEU A 101 16.91 36.00 13.54
CA LEU A 101 16.98 36.59 12.20
C LEU A 101 17.09 38.11 12.24
N LYS A 102 16.26 38.78 13.05
CA LYS A 102 16.26 40.24 13.14
C LYS A 102 17.62 40.76 13.60
N GLN A 103 18.25 40.12 14.58
CA GLN A 103 19.55 40.51 15.10
C GLN A 103 20.68 40.27 14.09
N ALA A 104 20.68 39.10 13.44
CA ALA A 104 21.77 38.75 12.53
C ALA A 104 21.72 39.49 11.19
N LEU A 105 20.55 39.93 10.75
CA LEU A 105 20.35 40.61 9.45
C LEU A 105 20.34 42.14 9.55
N LEU A 106 20.62 42.74 10.72
CA LEU A 106 20.52 44.20 10.95
C LEU A 106 21.28 45.02 9.89
N HIS A 107 22.47 44.56 9.51
CA HIS A 107 23.42 45.30 8.67
C HIS A 107 23.42 44.85 7.21
N ILE A 108 22.47 44.01 6.80
CA ILE A 108 22.48 43.42 5.44
C ILE A 108 22.35 44.46 4.32
N ASN A 109 21.74 45.62 4.63
CA ASN A 109 21.57 46.71 3.68
C ASN A 109 22.83 47.58 3.51
N GLU A 110 23.88 47.33 4.28
CA GLU A 110 25.14 48.11 4.22
C GLU A 110 26.07 47.64 3.08
N HIS A 111 25.74 46.53 2.43
CA HIS A 111 26.46 46.05 1.25
C HIS A 111 26.18 46.95 0.03
N SER A 112 27.25 47.39 -0.64
CA SER A 112 27.17 48.23 -1.85
C SER A 112 26.72 47.46 -3.10
N ASP A 113 27.04 46.18 -3.19
CA ASP A 113 26.62 45.29 -4.27
C ASP A 113 25.43 44.40 -3.84
N PRO A 114 24.31 44.44 -4.57
CA PRO A 114 23.13 43.61 -4.28
C PRO A 114 23.43 42.10 -4.31
N ASN A 115 24.35 41.63 -5.15
CA ASN A 115 24.66 40.20 -5.22
C ASN A 115 25.36 39.73 -3.94
N THR A 116 26.30 40.54 -3.44
CA THR A 116 26.98 40.32 -2.17
C THR A 116 25.99 40.33 -1.00
N ALA A 117 25.07 41.29 -0.97
CA ALA A 117 24.01 41.35 0.04
C ALA A 117 23.15 40.08 0.04
N LEU A 118 22.75 39.59 -1.14
CA LEU A 118 21.95 38.38 -1.26
C LEU A 118 22.72 37.12 -0.83
N GLN A 119 24.02 37.04 -1.14
CA GLN A 119 24.86 35.91 -0.71
C GLN A 119 24.97 35.87 0.81
N GLU A 120 25.25 37.01 1.44
CA GLU A 120 25.38 37.09 2.89
C GLU A 120 24.05 36.83 3.60
N TRP A 121 22.94 37.33 3.05
CA TRP A 121 21.60 37.04 3.55
C TRP A 121 21.31 35.54 3.54
N ASN A 122 21.58 34.85 2.42
CA ASN A 122 21.38 33.42 2.29
C ASN A 122 22.21 32.64 3.31
N ARG A 123 23.48 33.05 3.50
CA ARG A 123 24.39 32.43 4.47
C ARG A 123 23.86 32.55 5.90
N ILE A 124 23.48 33.76 6.32
CA ILE A 124 22.95 34.03 7.66
C ILE A 124 21.63 33.30 7.88
N PHE A 125 20.73 33.36 6.90
CA PHE A 125 19.43 32.68 6.98
C PHE A 125 19.59 31.17 7.16
N LEU A 126 20.44 30.53 6.36
CA LEU A 126 20.66 29.08 6.45
C LEU A 126 21.26 28.68 7.79
N LEU A 127 22.22 29.44 8.31
CA LEU A 127 22.84 29.18 9.62
C LEU A 127 21.82 29.24 10.76
N ILE A 128 20.96 30.26 10.76
CA ILE A 128 19.91 30.40 11.78
C ILE A 128 18.84 29.33 11.61
N ALA A 129 18.50 28.97 10.36
CA ALA A 129 17.58 27.89 10.06
C ALA A 129 18.15 26.52 10.50
N ASP A 130 19.45 26.28 10.42
CA ASP A 130 20.09 25.04 10.87
C ASP A 130 20.09 24.92 12.40
N ILE A 131 20.25 26.04 13.11
CA ILE A 131 20.14 26.08 14.59
C ILE A 131 18.69 25.82 15.03
N ASN A 132 17.73 26.50 14.42
CA ASN A 132 16.34 26.52 14.90
C ASN A 132 15.47 25.40 14.30
N ALA A 133 15.80 24.92 13.10
CA ALA A 133 15.09 23.88 12.37
C ALA A 133 16.09 23.00 11.58
N PRO A 134 16.91 22.19 12.28
CA PRO A 134 17.97 21.41 11.67
C PRO A 134 17.45 20.45 10.59
N ILE A 135 18.32 20.15 9.63
CA ILE A 135 18.03 19.17 8.58
C ILE A 135 17.86 17.79 9.21
N ARG A 136 16.86 17.06 8.73
CA ARG A 136 16.65 15.65 9.02
C ARG A 136 16.39 14.86 7.75
N LEU A 137 16.87 13.62 7.78
CA LEU A 137 16.55 12.63 6.77
C LEU A 137 15.21 11.97 7.12
N ARG A 138 14.31 11.91 6.14
CA ARG A 138 13.04 11.21 6.28
C ARG A 138 12.87 10.19 5.16
N LYS A 139 12.61 8.95 5.55
CA LYS A 139 12.12 7.91 4.64
C LYS A 139 10.70 8.26 4.21
N VAL A 140 10.50 8.40 2.91
CA VAL A 140 9.20 8.59 2.28
C VAL A 140 8.89 7.42 1.35
N ARG A 141 7.61 7.15 1.21
CA ARG A 141 7.13 6.18 0.23
C ARG A 141 7.46 6.67 -1.18
N SER A 142 8.10 5.82 -1.98
CA SER A 142 8.38 6.07 -3.39
C SER A 142 7.09 6.04 -4.22
N ASP A 143 6.12 5.24 -3.80
CA ASP A 143 4.89 4.91 -4.50
C ASP A 143 3.71 5.78 -4.06
N ARG A 144 3.79 7.09 -4.32
CA ARG A 144 2.57 7.90 -4.23
C ARG A 144 1.67 7.58 -5.42
N GLN A 145 0.52 7.00 -5.13
CA GLN A 145 -0.55 6.81 -6.11
C GLN A 145 -0.97 8.19 -6.65
N PRO A 146 -0.72 8.52 -7.94
CA PRO A 146 -0.94 9.88 -8.45
C PRO A 146 -2.40 10.32 -8.36
N TRP A 147 -3.34 9.37 -8.47
CA TRP A 147 -4.77 9.59 -8.31
C TRP A 147 -5.21 9.83 -6.87
N MET A 148 -4.34 9.66 -5.87
CA MET A 148 -4.68 9.74 -4.45
C MET A 148 -4.47 11.14 -3.89
N THR A 149 -5.39 12.05 -4.22
CA THR A 149 -5.36 13.45 -3.77
C THR A 149 -5.74 13.60 -2.29
N ASP A 150 -5.40 14.75 -1.68
CA ASP A 150 -5.74 15.02 -0.28
C ASP A 150 -7.25 15.15 -0.05
N GLU A 151 -8.00 15.61 -1.04
CA GLU A 151 -9.48 15.62 -0.98
C GLU A 151 -10.04 14.19 -0.84
N ILE A 152 -9.58 13.26 -1.68
CA ILE A 152 -10.05 11.87 -1.63
C ILE A 152 -9.63 11.21 -0.31
N LYS A 153 -8.44 11.53 0.23
CA LYS A 153 -8.03 11.07 1.56
C LYS A 153 -8.97 11.59 2.65
N LYS A 154 -9.25 12.90 2.68
CA LYS A 154 -10.16 13.51 3.65
C LYS A 154 -11.54 12.84 3.61
N LEU A 155 -12.10 12.65 2.42
CA LEU A 155 -13.39 11.98 2.25
C LEU A 155 -13.35 10.49 2.63
N SER A 156 -12.24 9.79 2.37
CA SER A 156 -12.06 8.40 2.79
C SER A 156 -12.03 8.28 4.32
N PHE A 157 -11.33 9.18 5.01
CA PHE A 157 -11.35 9.23 6.48
C PHE A 157 -12.75 9.53 7.01
N HIS A 158 -13.47 10.47 6.40
CA HIS A 158 -14.84 10.77 6.79
C HIS A 158 -15.79 9.58 6.57
N ARG A 159 -15.65 8.86 5.45
CA ARG A 159 -16.38 7.60 5.19
C ARG A 159 -16.13 6.58 6.29
N ASP A 160 -14.88 6.39 6.71
CA ASP A 160 -14.50 5.40 7.73
C ASP A 160 -15.01 5.80 9.12
N TYR A 161 -14.97 7.10 9.44
CA TYR A 161 -15.62 7.67 10.62
C TYR A 161 -17.13 7.38 10.64
N LEU A 162 -17.84 7.63 9.53
CA LEU A 162 -19.27 7.36 9.42
C LEU A 162 -19.58 5.86 9.58
N LYS A 163 -18.75 4.97 9.00
CA LYS A 163 -18.90 3.52 9.19
C LYS A 163 -18.76 3.14 10.67
N LYS A 164 -17.74 3.68 11.35
CA LYS A 164 -17.50 3.42 12.78
C LYS A 164 -18.68 3.88 13.63
N LYS A 165 -19.22 5.08 13.37
CA LYS A 165 -20.40 5.61 14.07
C LYS A 165 -21.66 4.81 13.77
N ALA A 166 -21.87 4.37 12.53
CA ALA A 166 -23.03 3.56 12.16
C ALA A 166 -23.08 2.24 12.94
N VAL A 167 -21.94 1.54 13.04
CA VAL A 167 -21.83 0.28 13.79
C VAL A 167 -21.96 0.52 15.30
N MET A 168 -21.23 1.51 15.84
CA MET A 168 -21.22 1.79 17.27
C MET A 168 -22.58 2.25 17.82
N LEU A 169 -23.34 3.02 17.03
CA LEU A 169 -24.61 3.61 17.46
C LEU A 169 -25.82 2.88 16.88
N ASN A 170 -25.62 1.82 16.09
CA ASN A 170 -26.64 1.09 15.34
C ASN A 170 -27.67 2.00 14.62
N SER A 171 -27.17 3.08 14.00
CA SER A 171 -28.01 4.18 13.53
C SER A 171 -28.23 4.14 12.03
N SER A 172 -29.50 4.06 11.62
CA SER A 172 -29.92 4.07 10.20
C SER A 172 -29.51 5.36 9.47
N ALA A 173 -29.50 6.50 10.16
CA ALA A 173 -29.04 7.78 9.62
C ALA A 173 -27.54 7.73 9.29
N PHE A 174 -26.70 7.24 10.21
CA PHE A 174 -25.27 7.07 9.95
C PHE A 174 -24.99 6.03 8.86
N HIS A 175 -25.77 4.94 8.80
CA HIS A 175 -25.68 3.98 7.69
C HIS A 175 -26.00 4.62 6.34
N SER A 176 -27.01 5.49 6.27
CA SER A 176 -27.39 6.20 5.06
C SER A 176 -26.30 7.20 4.62
N SER A 177 -25.79 7.99 5.56
CA SER A 177 -24.68 8.92 5.32
C SER A 177 -23.40 8.19 4.88
N TYR A 178 -23.08 7.06 5.51
CA TYR A 178 -21.96 6.20 5.10
C TYR A 178 -22.12 5.73 3.65
N LYS A 179 -23.30 5.21 3.26
CA LYS A 179 -23.56 4.74 1.89
C LYS A 179 -23.34 5.86 0.86
N LYS A 180 -23.88 7.06 1.12
CA LYS A 180 -23.70 8.23 0.26
C LYS A 180 -22.21 8.61 0.13
N CYS A 181 -21.51 8.71 1.26
CA CYS A 181 -20.08 9.06 1.29
C CYS A 181 -19.21 8.00 0.59
N LYS A 182 -19.49 6.71 0.81
CA LYS A 182 -18.82 5.58 0.15
C LYS A 182 -18.93 5.71 -1.37
N ASN A 183 -20.14 5.91 -1.89
CA ASN A 183 -20.36 6.02 -3.33
C ASN A 183 -19.65 7.25 -3.93
N LYS A 184 -19.67 8.39 -3.21
CA LYS A 184 -18.91 9.59 -3.60
C LYS A 184 -17.41 9.31 -3.68
N VAL A 185 -16.83 8.70 -2.65
CA VAL A 185 -15.39 8.34 -2.62
C VAL A 185 -15.04 7.39 -3.76
N THR A 186 -15.86 6.36 -4.00
CA THR A 186 -15.63 5.41 -5.10
C THR A 186 -15.64 6.12 -6.46
N LYS A 187 -16.62 7.01 -6.71
CA LYS A 187 -16.69 7.78 -7.95
C LYS A 187 -15.47 8.69 -8.14
N LEU A 188 -15.06 9.40 -7.09
CA LEU A 188 -13.88 10.27 -7.14
C LEU A 188 -12.59 9.49 -7.40
N ILE A 189 -12.39 8.35 -6.74
CA ILE A 189 -11.24 7.47 -6.99
C ILE A 189 -11.24 6.99 -8.44
N SER A 190 -12.40 6.56 -8.94
CA SER A 190 -12.55 6.09 -10.33
C SER A 190 -12.14 7.18 -11.32
N ASN A 191 -12.71 8.38 -11.17
CA ASN A 191 -12.41 9.51 -12.03
C ASN A 191 -10.93 9.92 -11.95
N ALA A 192 -10.38 10.03 -10.74
CA ALA A 192 -8.99 10.40 -10.54
C ALA A 192 -8.02 9.38 -11.16
N LYS A 193 -8.34 8.07 -11.09
CA LYS A 193 -7.56 7.03 -11.76
C LYS A 193 -7.57 7.21 -13.28
N VAL A 194 -8.73 7.45 -13.88
CA VAL A 194 -8.84 7.69 -15.33
C VAL A 194 -8.00 8.90 -15.73
N THR A 195 -8.22 10.05 -15.08
CA THR A 195 -7.52 11.31 -15.38
C THR A 195 -6.00 11.20 -15.22
N THR A 196 -5.51 10.47 -14.23
CA THR A 196 -4.06 10.38 -13.98
C THR A 196 -3.37 9.29 -14.78
N LEU A 197 -4.06 8.19 -15.13
CA LEU A 197 -3.44 7.06 -15.85
C LEU A 197 -3.47 7.26 -17.37
N GLU A 198 -4.47 7.96 -17.92
CA GLU A 198 -4.53 8.25 -19.37
C GLU A 198 -3.28 9.00 -19.91
N PRO A 199 -2.78 10.07 -19.27
CA PRO A 199 -1.58 10.78 -19.73
C PRO A 199 -0.30 9.95 -19.60
N ILE A 200 -0.18 9.17 -18.52
CA ILE A 200 0.97 8.29 -18.23
C ILE A 200 1.08 7.19 -19.28
N SER A 201 -0.05 6.66 -19.74
CA SER A 201 -0.08 5.64 -20.80
C SER A 201 0.41 6.17 -22.16
N LYS A 202 0.13 7.44 -22.47
CA LYS A 202 0.56 8.10 -23.71
C LYS A 202 2.07 8.43 -23.67
N THR A 203 2.56 8.94 -22.54
CA THR A 203 4.00 9.23 -22.34
C THR A 203 4.86 7.96 -22.31
N ALA A 204 4.39 6.88 -21.67
CA ALA A 204 5.09 5.59 -21.68
C ALA A 204 5.20 4.96 -23.08
N LYS A 205 4.23 5.23 -23.97
CA LYS A 205 4.29 4.83 -25.39
C LYS A 205 5.29 5.67 -26.19
N ILE A 206 5.43 6.96 -25.87
CA ILE A 206 6.38 7.87 -26.53
C ILE A 206 7.82 7.54 -26.11
N ALA A 207 8.09 7.34 -24.82
CA ALA A 207 9.43 7.00 -24.31
C ALA A 207 9.98 5.68 -24.87
N LYS A 208 9.10 4.68 -25.09
CA LYS A 208 9.49 3.42 -25.77
C LYS A 208 9.80 3.60 -27.26
N LYS A 209 9.33 4.69 -27.88
CA LYS A 209 9.53 4.98 -29.31
C LYS A 209 10.78 5.83 -29.56
N THR A 210 11.29 6.54 -28.55
CA THR A 210 12.43 7.47 -28.68
C THR A 210 13.76 6.93 -28.13
N GLY A 211 13.82 5.70 -27.62
CA GLY A 211 15.09 4.97 -27.42
C GLY A 211 16.08 5.54 -26.40
N PHE A 212 15.66 6.43 -25.49
CA PHE A 212 16.52 6.88 -24.38
C PHE A 212 16.21 6.06 -23.13
N THR A 213 17.09 5.08 -22.87
CA THR A 213 17.31 4.47 -21.54
C THR A 213 18.55 5.08 -20.91
#